data_AF-U9SV87-F1
#
_entry.id   AF-U9SV87-F1
#
_cell.length_a   1.000
_cell.length_b   1.000
_cell.length_c   1.000
_cell.angle_alpha   90.00
_cell.angle_beta   90.00
_cell.angle_gamma   90.00
#
_symmetry.space_group_name_H-M   'P 1'
#
loop_
_entity.id
_entity.type
_entity.pdbx_description
1 polymer ?
#
loop_
_entity_poly.entity_id
_entity_poly.type
_entity_poly.pdbx_seq_one_letter_code
_entity_poly.pdbx_strand_id
1 'polypeptide(L)'
;MNTGSILKHQIYHFNGAKNSLGDLTYLCCDSIIDSAFFYGLSHVCINDNDYNEFEILLEKSLQLQKIVIDGSINQYSSSLLLEKLVNFAPKSLREIRIFNDWKISAYDLELFLENWRGRESIILYFFTDVNDSIHFNHHLLNILQKYREEGVIKNYRCDDEYQDFYFSW
;
A
#
# COMPACT_ATOMS: atom_id res chain seq x y z
N MET A 1 -24.87 21.12 21.47
CA MET A 1 -25.26 20.42 20.24
C MET A 1 -24.74 19.00 20.34
N ASN A 2 -25.63 18.03 20.16
CA ASN A 2 -25.37 16.61 20.36
C ASN A 2 -24.39 16.16 19.27
N THR A 3 -23.10 16.00 19.60
CA THR A 3 -22.14 15.33 18.72
C THR A 3 -22.45 13.84 18.79
N GLY A 4 -23.47 13.41 18.05
CA GLY A 4 -23.72 12.00 17.83
C GLY A 4 -22.41 11.39 17.36
N SER A 5 -21.87 10.45 18.13
CA SER A 5 -20.72 9.68 17.73
C SER A 5 -21.05 9.08 16.37
N ILE A 6 -20.39 9.56 15.31
CA ILE A 6 -20.40 8.85 14.04
C ILE A 6 -19.95 7.44 14.39
N LEU A 7 -20.84 6.46 14.22
CA LEU A 7 -20.49 5.05 14.32
C LEU A 7 -19.40 4.84 13.29
N LYS A 8 -18.13 4.80 13.73
CA LYS A 8 -17.03 4.40 12.88
C LYS A 8 -17.31 2.94 12.54
N HIS A 9 -17.77 2.67 11.32
CA HIS A 9 -18.09 1.33 10.84
C HIS A 9 -16.81 0.53 10.59
N GLN A 10 -15.96 0.40 11.61
CA GLN A 10 -14.70 -0.32 11.50
C GLN A 10 -15.01 -1.79 11.24
N ILE A 11 -14.39 -2.33 10.19
CA ILE A 11 -14.81 -3.60 9.59
C ILE A 11 -14.69 -4.77 10.58
N TYR A 12 -13.78 -4.66 11.55
CA TYR A 12 -13.51 -5.71 12.54
C TYR A 12 -14.57 -5.83 13.65
N HIS A 13 -15.51 -4.88 13.76
CA HIS A 13 -16.63 -4.96 14.72
C HIS A 13 -17.81 -5.80 14.20
N PHE A 14 -17.83 -6.17 12.91
CA PHE A 14 -18.92 -6.96 12.34
C PHE A 14 -18.73 -8.46 12.59
N ASN A 15 -19.78 -9.13 13.05
CA ASN A 15 -19.78 -10.59 13.22
C ASN A 15 -19.49 -11.28 11.88
N GLY A 16 -18.52 -12.19 11.88
CA GLY A 16 -18.06 -12.89 10.67
C GLY A 16 -16.92 -12.19 9.92
N ALA A 17 -16.64 -10.91 10.20
CA ALA A 17 -15.56 -10.17 9.52
C ALA A 17 -14.20 -10.86 9.66
N LYS A 18 -13.90 -11.44 10.83
CA LYS A 18 -12.65 -12.18 11.02
C LYS A 18 -12.48 -13.34 10.03
N ASN A 19 -13.55 -14.09 9.76
CA ASN A 19 -13.50 -15.20 8.81
C ASN A 19 -13.40 -14.67 7.38
N SER A 20 -14.20 -13.65 7.04
CA SER A 20 -14.17 -13.02 5.72
C SER A 20 -12.83 -12.36 5.39
N LEU A 21 -12.17 -11.74 6.37
CA LEU A 21 -10.83 -11.17 6.20
C LEU A 21 -9.78 -12.27 6.03
N GLY A 22 -9.88 -13.38 6.77
CA GLY A 22 -8.95 -14.50 6.65
C GLY A 22 -8.86 -15.10 5.24
N ASP A 23 -9.94 -15.02 4.47
CA ASP A 23 -10.04 -15.48 3.07
C ASP A 23 -9.76 -14.38 2.03
N LEU A 24 -9.51 -13.14 2.46
CA LEU A 24 -9.23 -12.02 1.57
C LEU A 24 -7.91 -12.25 0.84
N THR A 25 -7.95 -12.33 -0.49
CA THR A 25 -6.77 -12.51 -1.35
C THR A 25 -6.35 -11.23 -2.07
N TYR A 26 -7.27 -10.28 -2.21
CA TYR A 26 -7.07 -9.01 -2.89
C TYR A 26 -7.73 -7.87 -2.11
N LEU A 27 -6.98 -6.80 -1.86
CA LEU A 27 -7.47 -5.58 -1.22
C LEU A 27 -7.18 -4.38 -2.13
N CYS A 28 -8.20 -3.56 -2.38
CA CYS A 28 -8.05 -2.29 -3.06
C CYS A 28 -8.52 -1.18 -2.11
N CYS A 29 -7.62 -0.26 -1.78
CA CYS A 29 -7.92 0.97 -1.08
C CYS A 29 -7.90 2.07 -2.14
N ASP A 30 -9.01 2.76 -2.35
CA ASP A 30 -9.13 3.87 -3.31
C ASP A 30 -9.65 5.12 -2.58
N SER A 31 -9.10 6.29 -2.90
CA SER A 31 -9.55 7.60 -2.40
C SER A 31 -11.01 7.91 -2.70
N ILE A 32 -11.64 7.21 -3.65
CA ILE A 32 -13.07 7.30 -3.98
C ILE A 32 -13.94 6.53 -2.97
N ILE A 33 -13.34 5.68 -2.12
CA ILE A 33 -14.07 4.97 -1.06
C ILE A 33 -14.72 5.97 -0.11
N ASP A 34 -16.05 5.95 -0.06
CA ASP A 34 -16.83 6.78 0.85
C ASP A 34 -16.51 6.41 2.32
N SER A 35 -15.94 7.37 3.04
CA SER A 35 -15.52 7.23 4.43
C SER A 35 -16.69 6.97 5.38
N ALA A 36 -17.94 7.21 4.95
CA ALA A 36 -19.14 6.83 5.68
C ALA A 36 -19.29 5.30 5.81
N PHE A 37 -18.74 4.52 4.87
CA PHE A 37 -18.88 3.06 4.83
C PHE A 37 -17.61 2.33 5.27
N PHE A 38 -16.44 2.87 4.93
CA PHE A 38 -15.15 2.22 5.22
C PHE A 38 -14.14 3.23 5.76
N TYR A 39 -14.48 3.78 6.93
CA TYR A 39 -13.72 4.82 7.61
C TYR A 39 -12.21 4.53 7.53
N GLY A 40 -11.69 3.44 8.10
CA GLY A 40 -10.23 3.26 8.13
C GLY A 40 -9.57 2.94 6.79
N LEU A 41 -10.26 2.33 5.82
CA LEU A 41 -9.71 2.15 4.47
C LEU A 41 -9.59 3.50 3.73
N SER A 42 -10.58 4.37 3.87
CA SER A 42 -10.54 5.71 3.29
C SER A 42 -9.39 6.55 3.86
N HIS A 43 -9.06 6.38 5.15
CA HIS A 43 -7.97 7.11 5.80
C HIS A 43 -6.57 6.68 5.35
N VAL A 44 -6.37 5.42 4.95
CA VAL A 44 -5.15 5.00 4.24
C VAL A 44 -4.96 5.81 2.96
N CYS A 45 -6.04 6.00 2.21
CA CYS A 45 -6.02 6.73 0.94
C CYS A 45 -6.04 8.25 1.10
N ILE A 46 -6.34 8.80 2.28
CA ILE A 46 -6.36 10.25 2.53
C ILE A 46 -5.15 10.67 3.40
N ASN A 47 -4.39 9.69 3.91
CA ASN A 47 -3.16 9.87 4.68
C ASN A 47 -3.30 10.83 5.87
N ASP A 48 -4.32 10.62 6.69
CA ASP A 48 -4.55 11.38 7.93
C ASP A 48 -3.65 10.90 9.11
N ASN A 49 -2.74 9.95 8.85
CA ASN A 49 -1.91 9.22 9.81
C ASN A 49 -2.66 8.20 10.71
N ASP A 50 -3.96 7.94 10.49
CA ASP A 50 -4.71 6.89 11.20
C ASP A 50 -4.68 5.57 10.40
N TYR A 51 -3.63 4.78 10.64
CA TYR A 51 -3.47 3.45 10.03
C TYR A 51 -4.04 2.30 10.88
N ASN A 52 -4.71 2.56 12.01
CA ASN A 52 -5.08 1.49 12.95
C ASN A 52 -5.94 0.40 12.31
N GLU A 53 -6.93 0.80 11.50
CA GLU A 53 -7.78 -0.18 10.82
C GLU A 53 -7.02 -0.91 9.72
N PHE A 54 -6.09 -0.24 9.05
CA PHE A 54 -5.21 -0.83 8.04
C PHE A 54 -4.31 -1.91 8.65
N GLU A 55 -3.70 -1.62 9.79
CA GLU A 55 -2.90 -2.58 10.56
C GLU A 55 -3.73 -3.83 10.89
N ILE A 56 -4.93 -3.65 11.44
CA ILE A 56 -5.85 -4.75 11.75
C ILE A 56 -6.19 -5.55 10.47
N LEU A 57 -6.49 -4.87 9.37
CA LEU A 57 -6.84 -5.52 8.10
C LEU A 57 -5.69 -6.38 7.59
N LEU A 58 -4.47 -5.85 7.58
CA LEU A 58 -3.27 -6.58 7.18
C LEU A 58 -3.02 -7.79 8.09
N GLU A 59 -3.14 -7.63 9.40
CA GLU A 59 -2.95 -8.73 10.36
C GLU A 59 -3.96 -9.86 10.21
N LYS A 60 -5.22 -9.53 9.89
CA LYS A 60 -6.28 -10.54 9.77
C LYS A 60 -6.34 -11.18 8.39
N SER A 61 -5.81 -10.53 7.36
CA SER A 61 -5.92 -11.01 5.98
C SER A 61 -4.83 -12.02 5.61
N LEU A 62 -4.80 -13.16 6.30
CA LEU A 62 -3.69 -14.14 6.19
C LEU A 62 -3.46 -14.70 4.78
N GLN A 63 -4.47 -14.62 3.89
CA GLN A 63 -4.39 -15.07 2.51
C GLN A 63 -4.18 -13.93 1.50
N LEU A 64 -3.97 -12.68 1.96
CA LEU A 64 -3.83 -11.53 1.08
C LEU A 64 -2.58 -11.66 0.22
N GLN A 65 -2.78 -11.72 -1.10
CA GLN A 65 -1.71 -11.87 -2.08
C GLN A 65 -1.40 -10.57 -2.81
N LYS A 66 -2.41 -9.70 -2.96
CA LYS A 66 -2.29 -8.45 -3.69
C LYS A 66 -2.96 -7.32 -2.93
N ILE A 67 -2.26 -6.19 -2.84
CA ILE A 67 -2.81 -4.93 -2.36
C ILE A 67 -2.62 -3.83 -3.41
N VAL A 68 -3.67 -3.04 -3.60
CA VAL A 68 -3.66 -1.82 -4.39
C VAL A 68 -4.02 -0.68 -3.45
N ILE A 69 -3.21 0.37 -3.46
CA ILE A 69 -3.41 1.57 -2.66
C ILE A 69 -3.38 2.74 -3.63
N ASP A 70 -4.55 3.32 -3.84
CA ASP A 70 -4.72 4.53 -4.61
C ASP A 70 -4.97 5.70 -3.66
N GLY A 71 -3.98 6.58 -3.59
CA GLY A 71 -4.01 7.75 -2.74
C GLY A 71 -4.88 8.89 -3.27
N SER A 72 -5.19 9.87 -2.43
CA SER A 72 -5.70 11.16 -2.86
C SER A 72 -4.57 12.04 -3.41
N ILE A 73 -4.90 13.00 -4.27
CA ILE A 73 -3.97 14.02 -4.79
C ILE A 73 -3.35 14.83 -3.62
N ASN A 74 -2.05 15.13 -3.66
CA ASN A 74 -1.26 15.87 -2.65
C ASN A 74 -0.80 15.10 -1.38
N GLN A 75 -0.51 13.80 -1.48
CA GLN A 75 -0.05 13.04 -0.32
C GLN A 75 1.40 13.30 0.09
N TYR A 76 1.62 13.34 1.40
CA TYR A 76 2.95 13.45 2.02
C TYR A 76 3.49 12.07 2.42
N SER A 77 4.78 11.83 2.13
CA SER A 77 5.63 10.73 2.62
C SER A 77 4.97 9.35 2.76
N SER A 78 5.31 8.43 1.84
CA SER A 78 4.92 7.02 1.93
C SER A 78 5.58 6.24 3.08
N SER A 79 6.45 6.86 3.87
CA SER A 79 7.24 6.18 4.91
C SER A 79 6.38 5.40 5.91
N LEU A 80 5.32 6.00 6.45
CA LEU A 80 4.41 5.33 7.37
C LEU A 80 3.67 4.17 6.68
N LEU A 81 3.20 4.37 5.45
CA LEU A 81 2.51 3.31 4.71
C LEU A 81 3.44 2.10 4.50
N LEU A 82 4.67 2.34 4.04
CA LEU A 82 5.66 1.29 3.81
C LEU A 82 6.06 0.59 5.11
N GLU A 83 6.19 1.34 6.21
CA GLU A 83 6.38 0.79 7.55
C GLU A 83 5.25 -0.16 7.94
N LYS A 84 3.99 0.23 7.72
CA LYS A 84 2.83 -0.63 8.05
C LYS A 84 2.80 -1.89 7.20
N LEU A 85 3.11 -1.78 5.91
CA LEU A 85 3.20 -2.94 5.03
C LEU A 85 4.28 -3.93 5.51
N VAL A 86 5.47 -3.45 5.87
CA VAL A 86 6.55 -4.31 6.38
C VAL A 86 6.14 -5.03 7.68
N ASN A 87 5.53 -4.29 8.60
CA ASN A 87 5.26 -4.77 9.96
C ASN A 87 4.03 -5.67 10.05
N PHE A 88 2.96 -5.33 9.32
CA PHE A 88 1.65 -5.96 9.51
C PHE A 88 1.21 -6.81 8.32
N ALA A 89 1.77 -6.63 7.13
CA ALA A 89 1.33 -7.41 5.97
C ALA A 89 1.60 -8.91 6.16
N PRO A 90 0.68 -9.77 5.71
CA PRO A 90 0.81 -11.20 5.85
C PRO A 90 1.95 -11.73 5.00
N LYS A 91 2.51 -12.87 5.39
CA LYS A 91 3.58 -13.55 4.64
C LYS A 91 3.12 -14.04 3.27
N SER A 92 1.85 -13.98 2.94
CA SER A 92 1.26 -14.31 1.63
C SER A 92 1.25 -13.13 0.65
N LEU A 93 1.52 -11.90 1.10
CA LEU A 93 1.51 -10.73 0.22
C LEU A 93 2.67 -10.82 -0.80
N ARG A 94 2.33 -10.76 -2.09
CA ARG A 94 3.27 -10.89 -3.22
C ARG A 94 3.23 -9.70 -4.16
N GLU A 95 2.19 -8.89 -4.12
CA GLU A 95 2.03 -7.77 -5.03
C GLU A 95 1.53 -6.54 -4.29
N ILE A 96 2.26 -5.44 -4.43
CA ILE A 96 1.89 -4.14 -3.91
C ILE A 96 1.85 -3.16 -5.07
N ARG A 97 0.71 -2.49 -5.24
CA ARG A 97 0.57 -1.37 -6.17
C ARG A 97 0.23 -0.11 -5.39
N ILE A 98 0.99 0.95 -5.59
CA ILE A 98 0.81 2.25 -4.94
C ILE A 98 0.67 3.31 -6.05
N PHE A 99 -0.50 3.91 -6.16
CA PHE A 99 -0.85 4.89 -7.20
C PHE A 99 -1.15 6.26 -6.61
N ASN A 100 -1.14 7.29 -7.45
CA ASN A 100 -1.29 8.72 -7.13
C ASN A 100 -0.02 9.31 -6.51
N ASP A 101 -0.10 10.53 -6.00
CA ASP A 101 1.04 11.35 -5.53
C ASP A 101 1.77 10.79 -4.28
N TRP A 102 1.75 9.48 -4.02
CA TRP A 102 2.62 8.87 -3.00
C TRP A 102 4.08 9.05 -3.41
N LYS A 103 4.72 10.08 -2.87
CA LYS A 103 6.15 10.29 -3.04
C LYS A 103 6.93 9.28 -2.19
N ILE A 104 7.48 8.26 -2.86
CA ILE A 104 8.39 7.29 -2.25
C ILE A 104 9.83 7.80 -2.43
N SER A 105 10.48 8.14 -1.32
CA SER A 105 11.90 8.48 -1.36
C SER A 105 12.76 7.24 -1.60
N ALA A 106 13.95 7.41 -2.18
CA ALA A 106 14.91 6.32 -2.34
C ALA A 106 15.29 5.66 -0.99
N TYR A 107 15.41 6.47 0.07
CA TYR A 107 15.69 5.98 1.42
C TYR A 107 14.55 5.08 1.95
N ASP A 108 13.30 5.52 1.83
CA ASP A 108 12.15 4.75 2.31
C ASP A 108 11.97 3.46 1.50
N LEU A 109 12.21 3.51 0.18
CA LEU A 109 12.18 2.32 -0.66
C LEU A 109 13.26 1.31 -0.26
N GLU A 110 14.51 1.75 -0.07
CA GLU A 110 15.59 0.86 0.34
C GLU A 110 15.33 0.26 1.73
N LEU A 111 14.86 1.07 2.68
CA LEU A 111 14.49 0.60 4.02
C LEU A 111 13.33 -0.40 3.97
N PHE A 112 12.31 -0.14 3.14
CA PHE A 112 11.21 -1.08 2.92
C PHE A 112 11.72 -2.43 2.39
N LEU A 113 12.54 -2.41 1.34
CA LEU A 113 13.05 -3.61 0.69
C LEU A 113 13.99 -4.41 1.59
N GLU A 114 14.82 -3.74 2.38
CA GLU A 114 15.69 -4.39 3.36
C GLU A 114 14.87 -5.14 4.41
N ASN A 115 13.81 -4.52 4.92
CA ASN A 115 12.92 -5.16 5.87
C ASN A 115 11.94 -6.17 5.23
N TRP A 116 11.83 -6.18 3.90
CA TRP A 116 11.05 -7.19 3.17
C TRP A 116 11.77 -8.53 3.03
N ARG A 117 13.08 -8.57 3.31
CA ARG A 117 13.88 -9.80 3.25
C ARG A 117 13.29 -10.92 4.13
N GLY A 118 13.50 -12.16 3.70
CA GLY A 118 12.96 -13.34 4.36
C GLY A 118 11.48 -13.63 4.06
N ARG A 119 10.82 -12.76 3.28
CA ARG A 119 9.54 -13.03 2.61
C ARG A 119 9.80 -13.55 1.19
N GLU A 120 8.76 -14.09 0.55
CA GLU A 120 8.83 -14.36 -0.89
C GLU A 120 8.98 -13.05 -1.68
N SER A 121 9.53 -13.19 -2.89
CA SER A 121 9.85 -12.06 -3.74
C SER A 121 8.61 -11.25 -4.12
N ILE A 122 8.70 -9.93 -3.95
CA ILE A 122 7.58 -9.00 -4.14
C ILE A 122 7.52 -8.49 -5.58
N ILE A 123 6.31 -8.27 -6.08
CA ILE A 123 6.04 -7.51 -7.29
C ILE A 123 5.61 -6.10 -6.88
N LEU A 124 6.33 -5.09 -7.37
CA LEU A 124 6.10 -3.69 -7.02
C LEU A 124 5.63 -2.86 -8.20
N TYR A 125 4.55 -2.11 -8.00
CA TYR A 125 4.06 -1.13 -8.94
C TYR A 125 3.93 0.20 -8.22
N PHE A 126 4.61 1.23 -8.69
CA PHE A 126 4.42 2.56 -8.14
C PHE A 126 4.72 3.65 -9.15
N PHE A 127 4.14 4.83 -8.92
CA PHE A 127 4.40 6.01 -9.71
C PHE A 127 5.68 6.71 -9.25
N THR A 128 6.47 7.22 -10.19
CA THR A 128 7.56 8.16 -9.93
C THR A 128 7.34 9.41 -10.74
N ASP A 129 7.45 10.59 -10.10
CA ASP A 129 7.31 11.85 -10.81
C ASP A 129 8.49 12.02 -11.79
N VAL A 130 8.18 12.02 -13.09
CA VAL A 130 9.18 12.22 -14.14
C VAL A 130 9.78 13.62 -14.10
N ASN A 131 9.13 14.57 -13.40
CA ASN A 131 9.67 15.90 -13.15
C ASN A 131 10.72 15.92 -12.02
N ASP A 132 10.83 14.86 -11.22
CA ASP A 132 11.97 14.71 -10.32
C ASP A 132 13.27 14.55 -11.14
N SER A 133 14.38 15.06 -10.58
CA SER A 133 15.64 15.10 -11.32
C SER A 133 16.04 13.71 -11.86
N ILE A 134 16.65 13.67 -13.04
CA ILE A 134 17.20 12.45 -13.66
C ILE A 134 18.06 11.64 -12.67
N HIS A 135 18.78 12.31 -11.77
CA HIS A 135 19.60 11.68 -10.75
C HIS A 135 18.80 10.92 -9.68
N PHE A 136 17.65 11.44 -9.26
CA PHE A 136 16.74 10.77 -8.32
C PHE A 136 16.20 9.49 -8.92
N ASN A 137 15.75 9.56 -10.17
CA ASN A 137 15.25 8.40 -10.91
C ASN A 137 16.34 7.34 -11.13
N HIS A 138 17.57 7.73 -11.45
CA HIS A 138 18.69 6.77 -11.57
C HIS A 138 19.02 6.08 -10.24
N HIS A 139 18.96 6.81 -9.12
CA HIS A 139 19.22 6.21 -7.81
C HIS A 139 18.14 5.19 -7.43
N LEU A 140 16.86 5.50 -7.64
CA LEU A 140 15.75 4.57 -7.44
C LEU A 140 15.90 3.30 -8.29
N LEU A 141 16.22 3.44 -9.58
CA LEU A 141 16.43 2.30 -10.48
C LEU A 141 17.57 1.40 -10.02
N ASN A 142 18.67 1.96 -9.50
CA ASN A 142 19.78 1.17 -8.95
C ASN A 142 19.36 0.36 -7.71
N ILE A 143 18.53 0.95 -6.84
CA ILE A 143 17.96 0.25 -5.68
C ILE A 143 17.08 -0.92 -6.17
N LEU A 144 16.14 -0.65 -7.08
CA LEU A 144 15.25 -1.68 -7.63
C LEU A 144 16.03 -2.83 -8.30
N GLN A 145 17.08 -2.51 -9.07
CA GLN A 145 17.91 -3.51 -9.72
C GLN A 145 18.68 -4.35 -8.68
N LYS A 146 19.33 -3.72 -7.70
CA LYS A 146 20.05 -4.43 -6.61
C LYS A 146 19.13 -5.44 -5.92
N TYR A 147 17.96 -5.01 -5.45
CA TYR A 147 17.06 -5.88 -4.71
C TYR A 147 16.36 -6.93 -5.59
N ARG A 148 16.30 -6.72 -6.92
CA ARG A 148 15.90 -7.75 -7.88
C ARG A 148 16.98 -8.82 -8.04
N GLU A 149 18.24 -8.43 -8.19
CA GLU A 149 19.38 -9.36 -8.29
C GLU A 149 19.55 -10.20 -7.02
N GLU A 150 19.26 -9.61 -5.85
CA GLU A 150 19.26 -10.29 -4.56
C GLU A 150 18.00 -11.14 -4.29
N GLY A 151 17.04 -11.15 -5.22
CA GLY A 151 15.83 -11.99 -5.14
C GLY A 151 14.74 -11.48 -4.19
N VAL A 152 14.86 -10.25 -3.67
CA VAL A 152 13.81 -9.60 -2.86
C VAL A 152 12.68 -9.12 -3.75
N ILE A 153 12.98 -8.58 -4.92
CA ILE A 153 12.00 -8.16 -5.93
C ILE A 153 11.91 -9.21 -7.03
N LYS A 154 10.69 -9.67 -7.30
CA LYS A 154 10.39 -10.55 -8.44
C LYS A 154 10.31 -9.75 -9.73
N ASN A 155 9.55 -8.66 -9.70
CA ASN A 155 9.37 -7.75 -10.82
C ASN A 155 8.97 -6.36 -10.30
N TYR A 156 9.21 -5.33 -11.10
CA TYR A 156 8.74 -3.98 -10.79
C TYR A 156 8.29 -3.25 -12.05
N ARG A 157 7.37 -2.30 -11.91
CA ARG A 157 6.99 -1.34 -12.95
C ARG A 157 6.86 0.04 -12.33
N CYS A 158 7.37 1.03 -13.05
CA CYS A 158 7.62 2.38 -12.57
C CYS A 158 7.26 3.30 -13.74
N ASP A 159 5.96 3.54 -13.90
CA ASP A 159 5.42 4.22 -15.06
C ASP A 159 4.70 5.50 -14.62
N ASP A 160 4.68 6.47 -15.52
CA ASP A 160 4.03 7.76 -15.38
C ASP A 160 2.59 7.77 -15.93
N GLU A 161 2.19 6.73 -16.65
CA GLU A 161 0.88 6.66 -17.31
C GLU A 161 -0.16 5.92 -16.48
N TYR A 162 -1.05 6.70 -15.87
CA TYR A 162 -2.15 6.30 -15.01
C TYR A 162 -3.14 5.30 -15.62
N GLN A 163 -3.24 5.22 -16.95
CA GLN A 163 -4.41 4.65 -17.62
C GLN A 163 -4.35 3.12 -17.84
N ASP A 164 -3.18 2.50 -17.81
CA ASP A 164 -3.05 1.05 -18.08
C ASP A 164 -3.19 0.13 -16.85
N PHE A 165 -3.32 0.72 -15.65
CA PHE A 165 -3.14 -0.01 -14.39
C PHE A 165 -4.41 -0.55 -13.75
N TYR A 166 -5.55 0.09 -13.99
CA TYR A 166 -6.84 -0.31 -13.40
C TYR A 166 -7.53 -1.47 -14.14
N PHE A 167 -7.20 -1.69 -15.42
CA PHE A 167 -7.98 -2.56 -16.30
C PHE A 167 -7.25 -3.83 -16.77
N SER A 168 -6.05 -4.12 -16.25
CA SER A 168 -5.38 -5.41 -16.50
C SER A 168 -5.82 -6.46 -15.48
N TRP A 169 -6.86 -7.21 -15.87
CA TRP A 169 -7.43 -8.38 -15.17
C TRP A 169 -6.48 -9.57 -15.14
#